data_AF-A0A2P5LSP6-F1
#
_entry.id   AF-A0A2P5LSP6-F1
#
_cell.length_a   1.000
_cell.length_b   1.000
_cell.length_c   1.000
_cell.angle_alpha   90.00
_cell.angle_beta   90.00
_cell.angle_gamma   90.00
#
_symmetry.space_group_name_H-M   'P 1'
#
loop_
_entity.id
_entity.type
_entity.pdbx_description
1 polymer ?
#
loop_
_entity_poly.entity_id
_entity_poly.type
_entity_poly.pdbx_seq_one_letter_code
_entity_poly.pdbx_strand_id
1 'polypeptide(L)'
;MTRPNAPEDNAPHTIEQEFGDTRVIHLSGTLRAKAAVRSADAGGVDDLSIAAAESAMKDLSGDFQNWMGDEVNRLVAAFDEYRSKAPGERDIANLFRAAHDIRGQATAFGYPLASEIAGSLAKLLDKIEPDYLPTQLIAHHVDAVRAVYRSQIRDYANPVAVQIIHNLKKAIDRVVEARAKAMSEEQKFARGR
;
A
#
# COMPACT_ATOMS: atom_id res chain seq x y z
N MET A 1 69.03 -35.63 16.04
CA MET A 1 67.76 -35.67 15.29
C MET A 1 66.65 -36.01 16.28
N THR A 2 65.98 -34.98 16.80
CA THR A 2 64.98 -35.10 17.86
C THR A 2 63.78 -34.24 17.47
N ARG A 3 62.60 -34.82 17.64
CA ARG A 3 61.27 -34.31 17.27
C ARG A 3 61.01 -32.86 17.73
N PRO A 4 60.29 -32.03 16.96
CA PRO A 4 59.77 -30.76 17.46
C PRO A 4 58.46 -30.94 18.25
N ASN A 5 58.45 -30.43 19.49
CA ASN A 5 57.30 -29.77 20.15
C ASN A 5 56.95 -28.50 19.34
N ALA A 6 55.73 -27.95 19.22
CA ALA A 6 54.52 -28.00 20.03
C ALA A 6 53.28 -27.71 19.14
N PRO A 7 52.03 -27.87 19.65
CA PRO A 7 50.85 -27.24 19.09
C PRO A 7 50.57 -25.91 19.81
N GLU A 8 50.67 -24.77 19.11
CA GLU A 8 50.18 -23.49 19.63
C GLU A 8 49.13 -22.90 18.69
N ASP A 9 47.89 -23.22 19.05
CA ASP A 9 46.74 -22.32 19.17
C ASP A 9 46.54 -21.24 18.09
N ASN A 10 45.82 -21.60 17.03
CA ASN A 10 45.14 -20.63 16.16
C ASN A 10 43.68 -20.50 16.60
N ALA A 11 43.47 -19.99 17.81
CA ALA A 11 42.17 -19.57 18.28
C ALA A 11 41.78 -18.23 17.61
N PRO A 12 40.52 -18.05 17.21
CA PRO A 12 40.05 -16.77 16.69
C PRO A 12 40.17 -15.71 17.79
N HIS A 13 40.98 -14.69 17.57
CA HIS A 13 41.05 -13.53 18.45
C HIS A 13 40.08 -12.45 17.97
N THR A 14 39.10 -12.13 18.81
CA THR A 14 38.22 -10.98 18.62
C THR A 14 38.99 -9.72 19.00
N ILE A 15 39.21 -8.81 18.05
CA ILE A 15 39.72 -7.48 18.36
C ILE A 15 38.50 -6.58 18.52
N GLU A 16 38.16 -6.27 19.77
CA GLU A 16 37.11 -5.31 20.09
C GLU A 16 37.68 -3.89 20.02
N GLN A 17 37.12 -3.05 19.15
CA GLN A 17 37.42 -1.62 19.12
C GLN A 17 36.10 -0.86 19.24
N GLU A 18 35.94 -0.15 20.36
CA GLU A 18 34.71 0.59 20.64
C GLU A 18 34.70 1.95 19.93
N PHE A 19 33.62 2.21 19.20
CA PHE A 19 33.30 3.51 18.61
C PHE A 19 31.93 3.96 19.12
N GLY A 20 31.89 4.52 20.33
CA GLY A 20 30.63 5.01 20.95
C GLY A 20 29.54 3.93 21.01
N ASP A 21 28.29 4.31 20.76
CA ASP A 21 27.09 3.43 20.90
C ASP A 21 26.94 2.36 19.79
N THR A 22 27.98 2.10 18.99
CA THR A 22 27.95 1.09 17.92
C THR A 22 29.05 0.05 18.11
N ARG A 23 28.67 -1.23 18.25
CA ARG A 23 29.60 -2.37 18.29
C ARG A 23 29.78 -2.95 16.90
N VAL A 24 31.01 -2.96 16.40
CA VAL A 24 31.39 -3.58 15.11
C VAL A 24 32.20 -4.84 15.38
N ILE A 25 31.69 -5.99 14.93
CA ILE A 25 32.34 -7.30 15.10
C ILE A 25 33.00 -7.68 13.76
N HIS A 26 34.32 -7.59 13.68
CA HIS A 26 35.09 -8.06 12.54
C HIS A 26 35.44 -9.54 12.72
N LEU A 27 34.76 -10.44 12.01
CA LEU A 27 35.13 -11.85 11.98
C LEU A 27 36.16 -12.08 10.86
N SER A 28 37.44 -12.07 11.20
CA SER A 28 38.54 -12.33 10.27
C SER A 28 38.64 -13.84 9.98
N GLY A 29 37.81 -14.30 9.06
CA GLY A 29 37.86 -15.64 8.48
C GLY A 29 37.16 -15.61 7.13
N THR A 30 37.79 -16.18 6.10
CA THR A 30 37.31 -16.08 4.71
C THR A 30 35.98 -16.81 4.54
N LEU A 31 34.87 -16.07 4.59
CA LEU A 31 33.54 -16.53 4.15
C LEU A 31 33.60 -17.16 2.74
N ARG A 32 34.57 -16.71 1.94
CA ARG A 32 34.88 -17.24 0.61
C ARG A 32 35.38 -18.70 0.62
N ALA A 33 36.13 -19.12 1.64
CA ALA A 33 36.63 -20.50 1.75
C ALA A 33 35.51 -21.49 2.14
N LYS A 34 34.54 -21.07 2.96
CA LYS A 34 33.36 -21.90 3.28
C LYS A 34 32.30 -21.88 2.19
N ALA A 35 32.22 -20.83 1.38
CA ALA A 35 31.34 -20.77 0.21
C ALA A 35 31.81 -21.71 -0.92
N ALA A 36 33.14 -21.88 -1.11
CA ALA A 36 33.69 -22.74 -2.16
C ALA A 36 33.46 -24.24 -1.90
N VAL A 37 33.51 -24.68 -0.63
CA VAL A 37 33.33 -26.11 -0.28
C VAL A 37 31.88 -26.58 -0.43
N ARG A 38 30.89 -25.69 -0.29
CA ARG A 38 29.47 -26.05 -0.53
C ARG A 38 29.07 -26.09 -2.01
N SER A 39 29.87 -25.52 -2.90
CA SER A 39 29.52 -25.45 -4.33
C SER A 39 29.97 -26.67 -5.14
N ALA A 40 30.82 -27.54 -4.57
CA ALA A 40 31.35 -28.71 -5.27
C ALA A 40 30.48 -29.98 -5.12
N ASP A 41 29.48 -29.98 -4.23
CA ASP A 41 28.53 -31.08 -4.00
C ASP A 41 27.07 -30.70 -4.36
N ALA A 42 26.85 -29.53 -4.96
CA ALA A 42 25.54 -29.11 -5.44
C ALA A 42 25.29 -29.69 -6.84
N GLY A 43 25.29 -31.02 -6.95
CA GLY A 43 24.78 -31.73 -8.10
C GLY A 43 23.26 -31.52 -8.18
N GLY A 44 22.83 -30.68 -9.12
CA GLY A 44 21.43 -30.43 -9.45
C GLY A 44 20.85 -29.23 -8.72
N VAL A 45 20.64 -28.14 -9.45
CA VAL A 45 19.47 -27.30 -9.16
C VAL A 45 18.27 -28.19 -9.41
N ASP A 46 17.79 -28.83 -8.35
CA ASP A 46 16.69 -29.77 -8.41
C ASP A 46 15.47 -29.02 -8.96
N ASP A 47 14.91 -29.47 -10.09
CA ASP A 47 13.71 -28.87 -10.69
C ASP A 47 12.55 -28.81 -9.68
N LEU A 48 12.56 -29.67 -8.66
CA LEU A 48 11.62 -29.62 -7.53
C LEU A 48 11.83 -28.40 -6.63
N SER A 49 13.04 -27.84 -6.53
CA SER A 49 13.34 -26.62 -5.77
C SER A 49 12.85 -25.37 -6.48
N ILE A 50 12.99 -25.32 -7.81
CA ILE A 50 12.44 -24.23 -8.63
C ILE A 50 10.92 -24.34 -8.66
N ALA A 51 10.36 -25.53 -8.90
CA ALA A 51 8.92 -25.75 -8.90
C ALA A 51 8.28 -25.49 -7.52
N ALA A 52 8.94 -25.84 -6.42
CA ALA A 52 8.46 -25.51 -5.07
C ALA A 52 8.54 -24.00 -4.80
N ALA A 53 9.57 -23.31 -5.28
CA ALA A 53 9.67 -21.86 -5.20
C ALA A 53 8.59 -21.18 -6.06
N GLU A 54 8.33 -21.67 -7.28
CA GLU A 54 7.27 -21.18 -8.16
C GLU A 54 5.88 -21.48 -7.60
N SER A 55 5.66 -22.65 -6.98
CA SER A 55 4.41 -22.99 -6.31
C SER A 55 4.19 -22.13 -5.09
N ALA A 56 5.21 -21.92 -4.25
CA ALA A 56 5.12 -21.01 -3.10
C ALA A 56 4.89 -19.55 -3.54
N MET A 57 5.52 -19.10 -4.63
CA MET A 57 5.24 -17.78 -5.23
C MET A 57 3.83 -17.70 -5.80
N LYS A 58 3.31 -18.78 -6.40
CA LYS A 58 1.96 -18.86 -6.97
C LYS A 58 0.88 -18.92 -5.89
N ASP A 59 1.12 -19.65 -4.81
CA ASP A 59 0.23 -19.72 -3.65
C ASP A 59 0.22 -18.39 -2.90
N LEU A 60 1.38 -17.76 -2.70
CA LEU A 60 1.46 -16.39 -2.16
C LEU A 60 0.81 -15.36 -3.10
N SER A 61 0.86 -15.58 -4.42
CA SER A 61 0.17 -14.75 -5.40
C SER A 61 -1.35 -14.79 -5.22
N GLY A 62 -1.93 -15.93 -4.80
CA GLY A 62 -3.37 -16.08 -4.56
C GLY A 62 -3.90 -15.14 -3.48
N ASP A 63 -3.17 -15.01 -2.37
CA ASP A 63 -3.51 -14.08 -1.28
C ASP A 63 -3.35 -12.61 -1.71
N PHE A 64 -2.39 -12.31 -2.59
CA PHE A 64 -2.24 -10.99 -3.20
C PHE A 64 -3.29 -10.69 -4.29
N GLN A 65 -3.88 -11.70 -4.94
CA GLN A 65 -4.86 -11.49 -6.02
C GLN A 65 -6.21 -10.99 -5.51
N ASN A 66 -6.60 -11.35 -4.28
CA ASN A 66 -7.92 -11.03 -3.75
C ASN A 66 -8.00 -9.71 -2.96
N TRP A 67 -6.87 -9.12 -2.60
CA TRP A 67 -6.82 -7.88 -1.80
C TRP A 67 -7.71 -6.78 -2.37
N MET A 68 -7.62 -6.52 -3.69
CA MET A 68 -8.43 -5.46 -4.31
C MET A 68 -9.93 -5.77 -4.25
N GLY A 69 -10.32 -7.04 -4.35
CA GLY A 69 -11.72 -7.44 -4.23
C GLY A 69 -12.26 -7.23 -2.82
N ASP A 70 -11.48 -7.62 -1.81
CA ASP A 70 -11.82 -7.39 -0.40
C ASP A 70 -11.94 -5.90 -0.10
N GLU A 71 -11.04 -5.09 -0.64
CA GLU A 71 -11.05 -3.66 -0.40
C GLU A 71 -12.20 -2.95 -1.12
N VAL A 72 -12.57 -3.38 -2.33
CA VAL A 72 -13.80 -2.92 -3.00
C VAL A 72 -15.03 -3.26 -2.15
N ASN A 73 -15.10 -4.46 -1.59
CA ASN A 73 -16.21 -4.87 -0.74
C ASN A 73 -16.30 -4.04 0.55
N ARG A 74 -15.16 -3.76 1.18
CA ARG A 74 -15.09 -2.87 2.36
C ARG A 74 -15.53 -1.46 2.02
N LEU A 75 -15.08 -0.90 0.90
CA LEU A 75 -15.48 0.43 0.44
C LEU A 75 -17.00 0.52 0.22
N VAL A 76 -17.59 -0.47 -0.45
CA VAL A 76 -19.04 -0.54 -0.69
C VAL A 76 -19.81 -0.65 0.62
N ALA A 77 -19.40 -1.55 1.52
CA ALA A 77 -20.05 -1.73 2.81
C ALA A 77 -20.00 -0.46 3.68
N ALA A 78 -18.84 0.21 3.72
CA ALA A 78 -18.68 1.46 4.45
C ALA A 78 -19.53 2.59 3.86
N PHE A 79 -19.70 2.63 2.53
CA PHE A 79 -20.60 3.59 1.89
C PHE A 79 -22.07 3.30 2.19
N ASP A 80 -22.46 2.02 2.19
CA ASP A 80 -23.81 1.59 2.55
C ASP A 80 -24.15 1.94 4.00
N GLU A 81 -23.21 1.74 4.92
CA GLU A 81 -23.33 2.19 6.31
C GLU A 81 -23.52 3.71 6.37
N TYR A 82 -22.61 4.48 5.78
CA TYR A 82 -22.67 5.95 5.75
C TYR A 82 -24.01 6.48 5.23
N ARG A 83 -24.50 5.95 4.09
CA ARG A 83 -25.75 6.43 3.47
C ARG A 83 -27.01 6.00 4.22
N SER A 84 -26.93 4.95 5.03
CA SER A 84 -28.06 4.48 5.84
C SER A 84 -28.35 5.36 7.05
N LYS A 85 -27.37 6.17 7.49
CA LYS A 85 -27.49 7.04 8.67
C LYS A 85 -28.18 8.36 8.35
N ALA A 86 -28.96 8.84 9.31
CA ALA A 86 -29.56 10.17 9.27
C ALA A 86 -28.47 11.25 9.37
N PRO A 87 -28.71 12.46 8.81
CA PRO A 87 -27.84 13.61 9.06
C PRO A 87 -27.64 13.84 10.56
N GLY A 88 -26.40 14.12 10.99
CA GLY A 88 -25.99 14.27 12.38
C GLY A 88 -25.49 12.98 13.05
N GLU A 89 -25.80 11.81 12.48
CA GLU A 89 -25.30 10.50 12.95
C GLU A 89 -24.29 9.87 11.98
N ARG A 90 -23.91 10.59 10.93
CA ARG A 90 -23.01 10.09 9.89
C ARG A 90 -21.56 10.07 10.38
N ASP A 91 -20.96 8.89 10.33
CA ASP A 91 -19.52 8.70 10.46
C ASP A 91 -18.91 8.35 9.09
N ILE A 92 -17.77 8.95 8.79
CA ILE A 92 -17.00 8.74 7.55
C ILE A 92 -15.72 7.96 7.79
N ALA A 93 -15.36 7.63 9.03
CA ALA A 93 -14.06 7.03 9.37
C ALA A 93 -13.81 5.72 8.61
N ASN A 94 -14.80 4.82 8.58
CA ASN A 94 -14.72 3.56 7.85
C ASN A 94 -14.58 3.78 6.34
N LEU A 95 -15.38 4.69 5.79
CA LEU A 95 -15.36 5.02 4.35
C LEU A 95 -14.03 5.68 3.94
N PHE A 96 -13.52 6.58 4.77
CA PHE A 96 -12.23 7.24 4.56
C PHE A 96 -11.09 6.24 4.61
N ARG A 97 -11.07 5.34 5.61
CA ARG A 97 -10.04 4.30 5.73
C ARG A 97 -10.01 3.41 4.49
N ALA A 98 -11.16 2.90 4.06
CA ALA A 98 -11.24 2.06 2.87
C ALA A 98 -10.75 2.79 1.60
N ALA A 99 -11.18 4.05 1.40
CA ALA A 99 -10.69 4.86 0.29
C ALA A 99 -9.18 5.13 0.36
N HIS A 100 -8.65 5.35 1.57
CA HIS A 100 -7.22 5.60 1.79
C HIS A 100 -6.36 4.36 1.54
N ASP A 101 -6.82 3.18 1.94
CA ASP A 101 -6.12 1.91 1.71
C ASP A 101 -6.05 1.59 0.21
N ILE A 102 -7.16 1.77 -0.53
CA ILE A 102 -7.16 1.67 -2.01
C ILE A 102 -6.19 2.67 -2.61
N ARG A 103 -6.24 3.94 -2.20
CA ARG A 103 -5.33 4.98 -2.68
C ARG A 103 -3.87 4.54 -2.51
N GLY A 104 -3.49 4.05 -1.33
CA GLY A 104 -2.10 3.75 -1.00
C GLY A 104 -1.56 2.49 -1.65
N GLN A 105 -2.40 1.47 -1.83
CA GLN A 105 -1.94 0.13 -2.18
C GLN A 105 -2.34 -0.31 -3.60
N ALA A 106 -3.44 0.18 -4.16
CA ALA A 106 -3.99 -0.36 -5.41
C ALA A 106 -3.01 -0.27 -6.61
N THR A 107 -2.15 0.74 -6.67
CA THR A 107 -1.11 0.84 -7.71
C THR A 107 -0.11 -0.32 -7.64
N ALA A 108 0.32 -0.71 -6.44
CA ALA A 108 1.23 -1.85 -6.26
C ALA A 108 0.58 -3.18 -6.68
N PHE A 109 -0.75 -3.27 -6.62
CA PHE A 109 -1.55 -4.41 -7.07
C PHE A 109 -2.00 -4.33 -8.54
N GLY A 110 -1.51 -3.35 -9.31
CA GLY A 110 -1.82 -3.22 -10.74
C GLY A 110 -3.16 -2.54 -11.05
N TYR A 111 -3.70 -1.76 -10.13
CA TYR A 111 -4.93 -0.96 -10.29
C TYR A 111 -4.68 0.55 -10.11
N PRO A 112 -3.83 1.19 -10.95
CA PRO A 112 -3.48 2.60 -10.80
C PRO A 112 -4.70 3.54 -10.93
N LEU A 113 -5.65 3.19 -11.82
CA LEU A 113 -6.89 3.95 -11.97
C LEU A 113 -7.76 3.92 -10.71
N ALA A 114 -7.82 2.78 -10.01
CA ALA A 114 -8.57 2.68 -8.76
C ALA A 114 -7.91 3.50 -7.64
N SER A 115 -6.57 3.48 -7.57
CA SER A 115 -5.81 4.35 -6.66
C SER A 115 -6.14 5.83 -6.89
N GLU A 116 -6.21 6.27 -8.15
CA GLU A 116 -6.56 7.65 -8.49
C GLU A 116 -7.98 8.04 -8.09
N ILE A 117 -8.96 7.18 -8.37
CA ILE A 117 -10.36 7.42 -8.00
C ILE A 117 -10.49 7.49 -6.48
N ALA A 118 -9.97 6.49 -5.77
CA ALA A 118 -10.04 6.43 -4.31
C ALA A 118 -9.27 7.57 -3.65
N GLY A 119 -8.15 8.01 -4.25
CA GLY A 119 -7.40 9.17 -3.80
C GLY A 119 -8.19 10.47 -3.89
N SER A 120 -8.95 10.65 -4.97
CA SER A 120 -9.85 11.80 -5.09
C SER A 120 -11.00 11.72 -4.09
N LEU A 121 -11.61 10.55 -3.90
CA LEU A 121 -12.64 10.34 -2.87
C LEU A 121 -12.11 10.65 -1.46
N ALA A 122 -10.91 10.17 -1.11
CA ALA A 122 -10.29 10.47 0.18
C ALA A 122 -10.08 11.98 0.37
N LYS A 123 -9.70 12.72 -0.68
CA LYS A 123 -9.61 14.20 -0.63
C LYS A 123 -10.97 14.84 -0.30
N LEU A 124 -12.06 14.36 -0.90
CA LEU A 124 -13.40 14.87 -0.61
C LEU A 124 -13.77 14.66 0.87
N LEU A 125 -13.58 13.43 1.35
CA LEU A 125 -13.90 13.01 2.72
C LEU A 125 -13.04 13.72 3.79
N ASP A 126 -11.79 14.08 3.46
CA ASP A 126 -10.90 14.82 4.34
C ASP A 126 -11.26 16.31 4.48
N LYS A 127 -11.91 16.88 3.45
CA LYS A 127 -12.12 18.33 3.34
C LYS A 127 -13.52 18.80 3.69
N ILE A 128 -14.48 17.89 3.78
CA ILE A 128 -15.90 18.22 3.96
C ILE A 128 -16.47 17.41 5.11
N GLU A 129 -17.23 18.08 5.97
CA GLU A 129 -17.86 17.48 7.11
C GLU A 129 -18.95 16.46 6.69
N PRO A 130 -19.16 15.37 7.45
CA PRO A 130 -20.00 14.23 7.05
C PRO A 130 -21.39 14.57 6.51
N ASP A 131 -22.03 15.59 7.08
CA ASP A 131 -23.39 16.02 6.74
C ASP A 131 -23.48 16.89 5.48
N TYR A 132 -22.36 17.51 5.07
CA TYR A 132 -22.29 18.37 3.87
C TYR A 132 -21.77 17.62 2.65
N LEU A 133 -21.41 16.35 2.80
CA LEU A 133 -20.90 15.53 1.73
C LEU A 133 -21.99 15.20 0.69
N PRO A 134 -21.73 15.40 -0.62
CA PRO A 134 -22.65 15.02 -1.67
C PRO A 134 -22.69 13.49 -1.85
N THR A 135 -23.69 12.84 -1.24
CA THR A 135 -23.84 11.37 -1.25
C THR A 135 -23.80 10.77 -2.67
N GLN A 136 -24.40 11.45 -3.66
CA GLN A 136 -24.40 11.00 -5.05
C GLN A 136 -22.99 11.00 -5.67
N LEU A 137 -22.16 11.99 -5.35
CA LEU A 137 -20.79 12.06 -5.86
C LEU A 137 -19.95 10.94 -5.24
N ILE A 138 -20.14 10.64 -3.94
CA ILE A 138 -19.50 9.51 -3.28
C ILE A 138 -19.91 8.19 -3.98
N ALA A 139 -21.21 7.99 -4.22
CA ALA A 139 -21.71 6.81 -4.92
C ALA A 139 -21.01 6.60 -6.26
N HIS A 140 -20.88 7.66 -7.07
CA HIS A 140 -20.19 7.59 -8.35
C HIS A 140 -18.72 7.20 -8.25
N HIS A 141 -18.01 7.59 -7.17
CA HIS A 141 -16.63 7.16 -6.94
C HIS A 141 -16.56 5.68 -6.57
N VAL A 142 -17.44 5.23 -5.66
CA VAL A 142 -17.52 3.82 -5.25
C VAL A 142 -17.85 2.93 -6.45
N ASP A 143 -18.83 3.32 -7.26
CA ASP A 143 -19.20 2.61 -8.48
C ASP A 143 -18.07 2.59 -9.51
N ALA A 144 -17.33 3.69 -9.67
CA ALA A 144 -16.19 3.75 -10.58
C ALA A 144 -15.05 2.81 -10.14
N VAL A 145 -14.70 2.78 -8.84
CA VAL A 145 -13.71 1.84 -8.29
C VAL A 145 -14.15 0.39 -8.54
N ARG A 146 -15.42 0.08 -8.25
CA ARG A 146 -16.00 -1.25 -8.48
C ARG A 146 -16.02 -1.62 -9.97
N ALA A 147 -16.31 -0.68 -10.86
CA ALA A 147 -16.33 -0.91 -12.30
C ALA A 147 -14.93 -1.18 -12.86
N VAL A 148 -13.92 -0.41 -12.42
CA VAL A 148 -12.50 -0.62 -12.78
C VAL A 148 -12.05 -2.02 -12.36
N TYR A 149 -12.36 -2.42 -11.13
CA TYR A 149 -12.04 -3.77 -10.65
C TYR A 149 -12.78 -4.87 -11.43
N ARG A 150 -14.10 -4.79 -11.56
CA ARG A 150 -14.90 -5.83 -12.25
C ARG A 150 -14.55 -5.97 -13.72
N SER A 151 -14.22 -4.87 -14.38
CA SER A 151 -13.85 -4.84 -15.80
C SER A 151 -12.35 -5.04 -16.02
N GLN A 152 -11.58 -5.27 -14.95
CA GLN A 152 -10.13 -5.50 -14.98
C GLN A 152 -9.37 -4.41 -15.78
N ILE A 153 -9.76 -3.15 -15.61
CA ILE A 153 -9.11 -2.02 -16.29
C ILE A 153 -7.85 -1.68 -15.49
N ARG A 154 -6.69 -2.09 -15.99
CA ARG A 154 -5.40 -2.00 -15.29
C ARG A 154 -4.49 -0.88 -15.81
N ASP A 155 -4.85 -0.26 -16.92
CA ASP A 155 -4.05 0.77 -17.57
C ASP A 155 -4.93 1.89 -18.15
N TYR A 156 -4.27 2.92 -18.68
CA TYR A 156 -4.89 4.10 -19.25
C TYR A 156 -5.29 3.93 -20.73
N ALA A 157 -5.26 2.72 -21.28
CA ALA A 157 -5.58 2.49 -22.70
C ALA A 157 -7.06 2.68 -23.01
N ASN A 158 -7.94 2.67 -21.99
CA ASN A 158 -9.36 2.96 -22.15
C ASN A 158 -9.64 4.47 -21.99
N PRO A 159 -9.81 5.23 -23.09
CA PRO A 159 -10.00 6.68 -23.03
C PRO A 159 -11.31 7.07 -22.32
N VAL A 160 -12.34 6.22 -22.37
CA VAL A 160 -13.62 6.46 -21.70
C VAL A 160 -13.43 6.38 -20.18
N ALA A 161 -12.72 5.36 -19.69
CA ALA A 161 -12.42 5.22 -18.27
C ALA A 161 -11.61 6.40 -17.76
N VAL A 162 -10.56 6.80 -18.50
CA VAL A 162 -9.73 7.97 -18.16
C VAL A 162 -10.57 9.25 -18.10
N GLN A 163 -11.46 9.46 -19.06
CA GLN A 163 -12.33 10.64 -19.09
C GLN A 163 -13.30 10.68 -17.90
N ILE A 164 -13.87 9.53 -17.51
CA ILE A 164 -14.74 9.44 -16.32
C ILE A 164 -13.97 9.84 -15.06
N ILE A 165 -12.77 9.30 -14.86
CA ILE A 165 -11.92 9.61 -13.69
C ILE A 165 -11.60 11.10 -13.64
N HIS A 166 -11.24 11.70 -14.78
CA HIS A 166 -10.99 13.13 -14.87
C HIS A 166 -12.20 13.97 -14.48
N ASN A 167 -13.39 13.59 -14.95
CA ASN A 167 -14.62 14.29 -14.64
C ASN A 167 -14.99 14.18 -13.15
N LEU A 168 -14.80 13.00 -12.55
CA LEU A 168 -15.01 12.76 -11.13
C LEU A 168 -14.08 13.63 -10.27
N LYS A 169 -12.78 13.65 -10.60
CA LYS A 169 -11.79 14.51 -9.93
C LYS A 169 -12.17 15.99 -10.00
N LYS A 170 -12.52 16.48 -11.19
CA LYS A 170 -12.99 17.87 -11.37
C LYS A 170 -14.24 18.19 -10.56
N ALA A 171 -15.17 17.24 -10.45
CA ALA A 171 -16.37 17.42 -9.64
C ALA A 171 -16.02 17.57 -8.16
N ILE A 172 -15.09 16.76 -7.64
CA ILE A 172 -14.58 16.90 -6.28
C ILE A 172 -13.92 18.27 -6.07
N ASP A 173 -13.03 18.68 -6.96
CA ASP A 173 -12.32 19.97 -6.81
C ASP A 173 -13.31 21.13 -6.69
N ARG A 174 -14.33 21.17 -7.56
CA ARG A 174 -15.40 22.18 -7.51
C ARG A 174 -16.16 22.17 -6.18
N VAL A 175 -16.51 20.99 -5.67
CA VAL A 175 -17.27 20.86 -4.42
C VAL A 175 -16.42 21.30 -3.22
N VAL A 176 -15.16 20.88 -3.17
CA VAL A 176 -14.22 21.25 -2.10
C VAL A 176 -13.96 22.76 -2.10
N GLU A 177 -13.73 23.36 -3.28
CA GLU A 177 -13.55 24.81 -3.42
C GLU A 177 -14.79 25.59 -3.01
N ALA A 178 -15.99 25.14 -3.42
CA ALA A 178 -17.25 25.77 -3.05
C ALA A 178 -17.48 25.73 -1.53
N ARG A 179 -17.22 24.58 -0.88
CA ARG A 179 -17.35 24.45 0.58
C ARG A 179 -16.33 25.31 1.32
N ALA A 180 -15.07 25.32 0.89
CA ALA A 180 -14.04 26.16 1.49
C ALA A 180 -14.37 27.66 1.42
N LYS A 181 -14.94 28.10 0.28
CA LYS A 181 -15.40 29.48 0.12
C LYS A 181 -16.54 29.81 1.08
N ALA A 182 -17.56 28.95 1.17
CA ALA A 182 -18.69 29.14 2.09
C ALA A 182 -18.22 29.24 3.56
N MET A 183 -17.32 28.35 3.98
CA MET A 183 -16.74 28.38 5.33
C MET A 183 -15.98 29.68 5.61
N SER A 184 -15.25 30.22 4.64
CA SER A 184 -14.55 31.50 4.79
C SER A 184 -15.52 32.68 4.92
N GLU A 185 -16.62 32.66 4.17
CA GLU A 185 -17.66 33.70 4.23
C GLU A 185 -18.39 33.70 5.57
N GLU A 186 -18.76 32.51 6.08
CA GLU A 186 -19.37 32.33 7.40
C GLU A 186 -18.45 32.84 8.52
N GLN A 187 -17.14 32.54 8.46
CA GLN A 187 -16.16 33.02 9.43
C GLN A 187 -15.98 34.54 9.40
N LYS A 188 -16.00 35.16 8.21
CA LYS A 188 -15.93 36.62 8.07
C LYS A 188 -17.17 37.28 8.65
N PHE A 189 -18.35 36.71 8.41
CA PHE A 189 -19.60 37.22 8.98
C PHE A 189 -19.62 37.10 10.51
N ALA A 190 -19.15 35.97 11.05
CA ALA A 190 -19.07 35.76 12.50
C ALA A 190 -18.07 36.68 13.22
N ARG A 191 -16.97 37.09 12.55
CA ARG A 191 -15.96 38.00 13.10
C ARG A 191 -16.28 39.49 12.95
N GLY A 192 -17.23 39.83 12.07
CA GLY A 192 -17.69 41.22 11.84
C GLY A 192 -18.87 41.64 12.72
N ARG A 193 -19.35 40.75 13.59
CA ARG A 193 -20.37 40.98 14.62
C ARG A 193 -19.71 41.13 15.97
#